data_AF-A0A9W6UZS4-F1
#
_entry.id   AF-A0A9W6UZS4-F1
#
_cell.length_a   1.000
_cell.length_b   1.000
_cell.length_c   1.000
_cell.angle_alpha   90.00
_cell.angle_beta   90.00
_cell.angle_gamma   90.00
#
_symmetry.space_group_name_H-M   'P 1'
#
loop_
_entity.id
_entity.type
_entity.pdbx_description
1 polymer ?
#
loop_
_entity_poly.entity_id
_entity_poly.type
_entity_poly.pdbx_seq_one_letter_code
_entity_poly.pdbx_strand_id
1 'polypeptide(L)'
;MGSDFDREFSLAFAEQGWRTETSPREALNQWQRFAADCTAGFPWDLEDYLNDLSLRTVLSKVLPELTGPEADGVRDAVERADVDVRQVLTQESFLSFPNDQWWLRNSPSYAARHFCEEFESAYGVRIRARSRFDDDVAAFSLLVADGFEPADACLRFRSSGRYATTANGLFLRAAREALGLDRRAARTVWSWLTGEITDDEFRASLRAA
;
A
#
# COMPACT_ATOMS: atom_id res chain seq x y z
N MET A 1 21.04 14.08 10.29
CA MET A 1 22.27 14.13 9.47
C MET A 1 22.36 12.78 8.79
N GLY A 2 21.98 12.73 7.51
CA GLY A 2 22.10 11.50 6.72
C GLY A 2 23.57 11.16 6.48
N SER A 3 23.86 9.88 6.32
CA SER A 3 25.20 9.42 5.94
C SER A 3 25.59 9.96 4.56
N ASP A 4 26.88 9.94 4.19
CA ASP A 4 27.30 10.31 2.84
C ASP A 4 26.61 9.46 1.77
N PHE A 5 26.36 8.17 2.08
CA PHE A 5 25.58 7.26 1.24
C PHE A 5 24.12 7.70 1.08
N ASP A 6 23.45 8.14 2.16
CA ASP A 6 22.06 8.61 2.07
C ASP A 6 21.93 9.79 1.09
N ARG A 7 22.90 10.70 1.13
CA ARG A 7 22.93 11.84 0.22
C ARG A 7 23.19 11.41 -1.22
N GLU A 8 24.17 10.54 -1.45
CA GLU A 8 24.48 10.01 -2.79
C GLU A 8 23.27 9.27 -3.38
N PHE A 9 22.61 8.43 -2.59
CA PHE A 9 21.40 7.71 -2.96
C PHE A 9 20.27 8.66 -3.33
N SER A 10 19.98 9.66 -2.49
CA SER A 10 18.94 10.66 -2.75
C SER A 10 19.21 11.45 -4.04
N LEU A 11 20.47 11.82 -4.30
CA LEU A 11 20.87 12.51 -5.52
C LEU A 11 20.65 11.62 -6.75
N ALA A 12 21.08 10.37 -6.70
CA ALA A 12 20.89 9.41 -7.79
C ALA A 12 19.40 9.17 -8.09
N PHE A 13 18.54 9.12 -7.07
CA PHE A 13 17.09 9.05 -7.24
C PHE A 13 16.51 10.29 -7.94
N ALA A 14 16.93 11.48 -7.54
CA ALA A 14 16.50 12.74 -8.13
C ALA A 14 16.92 12.85 -9.62
N GLU A 15 18.12 12.38 -9.97
CA GLU A 15 18.60 12.31 -11.36
C GLU A 15 17.75 11.39 -12.24
N GLN A 16 17.12 10.35 -11.66
CA GLN A 16 16.16 9.49 -12.36
C GLN A 16 14.73 10.10 -12.44
N GLY A 17 14.55 11.34 -11.98
CA GLY A 17 13.27 12.06 -12.02
C GLY A 17 12.34 11.76 -10.85
N TRP A 18 12.82 11.08 -9.80
CA TRP A 18 12.05 10.91 -8.57
C TRP A 18 11.95 12.26 -7.84
N ARG A 19 10.72 12.77 -7.67
CA ARG A 19 10.50 14.19 -7.29
C ARG A 19 10.71 14.47 -5.81
N THR A 20 10.61 13.46 -4.98
CA THR A 20 10.68 13.59 -3.52
C THR A 20 12.02 13.08 -3.04
N GLU A 21 12.67 13.81 -2.13
CA GLU A 21 13.85 13.27 -1.45
C GLU A 21 13.50 11.93 -0.80
N THR A 22 14.30 10.90 -1.04
CA THR A 22 14.02 9.54 -0.60
C THR A 22 15.30 8.91 -0.11
N SER A 23 15.32 8.53 1.16
CA SER A 23 16.42 7.78 1.75
C SER A 23 16.38 6.31 1.32
N PRO A 24 17.52 5.58 1.39
CA PRO A 24 17.56 4.15 1.11
C PRO A 24 16.54 3.36 1.94
N ARG A 25 16.39 3.73 3.22
CA ARG A 25 15.45 3.09 4.14
C ARG A 25 14.00 3.31 3.72
N GLU A 26 13.64 4.50 3.26
CA GLU A 26 12.27 4.79 2.81
C GLU A 26 11.92 4.00 1.54
N ALA A 27 12.81 3.99 0.55
CA ALA A 27 12.64 3.20 -0.67
C ALA A 27 12.48 1.70 -0.36
N LEU A 28 13.32 1.16 0.52
CA LEU A 28 13.24 -0.25 0.93
C LEU A 28 11.93 -0.55 1.68
N ASN A 29 11.56 0.30 2.65
CA ASN A 29 10.32 0.12 3.40
C ASN A 29 9.10 0.16 2.48
N GLN A 30 9.09 1.04 1.49
CA GLN A 30 8.01 1.12 0.51
C GLN A 30 7.96 -0.14 -0.34
N TRP A 31 9.08 -0.62 -0.88
CA TRP A 31 9.10 -1.84 -1.70
C TRP A 31 8.72 -3.10 -0.91
N GLN A 32 9.17 -3.21 0.34
CA GLN A 32 8.78 -4.31 1.24
C GLN A 32 7.28 -4.26 1.57
N ARG A 33 6.74 -3.05 1.77
CA ARG A 33 5.30 -2.88 1.98
C ARG A 33 4.50 -3.26 0.74
N PHE A 34 4.95 -2.88 -0.45
CA PHE A 34 4.33 -3.32 -1.71
C PHE A 34 4.27 -4.86 -1.79
N ALA A 35 5.36 -5.55 -1.46
CA ALA A 35 5.38 -7.02 -1.43
C ALA A 35 4.34 -7.62 -0.45
N ALA A 36 4.25 -7.04 0.75
CA ALA A 36 3.28 -7.46 1.77
C ALA A 36 1.83 -7.19 1.31
N ASP A 37 1.57 -6.02 0.71
CA ASP A 37 0.25 -5.62 0.23
C ASP A 37 -0.18 -6.47 -0.97
N CYS A 38 0.73 -6.79 -1.90
CA CYS A 38 0.48 -7.77 -2.98
C CYS A 38 0.12 -9.15 -2.41
N THR A 39 0.86 -9.64 -1.42
CA THR A 39 0.60 -10.94 -0.77
C THR A 39 -0.75 -10.97 -0.05
N ALA A 40 -1.19 -9.84 0.50
CA ALA A 40 -2.52 -9.69 1.09
C ALA A 40 -3.65 -9.54 0.05
N GLY A 41 -3.31 -9.44 -1.24
CA GLY A 41 -4.20 -8.97 -2.30
C GLY A 41 -4.21 -7.45 -2.30
N PHE A 42 -3.50 -6.86 -3.27
CA PHE A 42 -3.18 -5.43 -3.29
C PHE A 42 -4.44 -4.57 -3.03
N PRO A 43 -4.48 -3.79 -1.93
CA PRO A 43 -5.71 -3.15 -1.46
C PRO A 43 -5.87 -1.70 -1.94
N TRP A 44 -4.84 -1.16 -2.61
CA TRP A 44 -4.80 0.23 -3.04
C TRP A 44 -5.34 0.40 -4.46
N ASP A 45 -5.32 1.62 -4.96
CA ASP A 45 -5.77 1.91 -6.33
C ASP A 45 -4.67 1.65 -7.38
N LEU A 46 -5.02 1.81 -8.65
CA LEU A 46 -4.08 1.60 -9.75
C LEU A 46 -2.91 2.60 -9.72
N GLU A 47 -3.11 3.84 -9.27
CA GLU A 47 -2.05 4.85 -9.22
C GLU A 47 -0.97 4.45 -8.20
N ASP A 48 -1.38 4.03 -7.00
CA ASP A 48 -0.50 3.52 -5.95
C ASP A 48 0.34 2.33 -6.47
N TYR A 49 -0.29 1.38 -7.17
CA TYR A 49 0.40 0.24 -7.78
C TYR A 49 1.48 0.68 -8.78
N LEU A 50 1.15 1.61 -9.68
CA LEU A 50 2.10 2.11 -10.68
C LEU A 50 3.24 2.91 -10.04
N ASN A 51 2.97 3.60 -8.94
CA ASN A 51 4.00 4.29 -8.17
C ASN A 51 5.02 3.32 -7.58
N ASP A 52 4.57 2.19 -7.01
CA ASP A 52 5.46 1.16 -6.47
C ASP A 52 6.28 0.46 -7.57
N LEU A 53 5.68 0.20 -8.74
CA LEU A 53 6.44 -0.31 -9.90
C LEU A 53 7.46 0.70 -10.43
N SER A 54 7.12 1.99 -10.39
CA SER A 54 8.03 3.07 -10.78
C SER A 54 9.21 3.16 -9.81
N LEU A 55 8.96 3.03 -8.49
CA LEU A 55 10.01 2.94 -7.48
C LEU A 55 10.99 1.80 -7.78
N ARG A 56 10.48 0.59 -8.06
CA ARG A 56 11.34 -0.57 -8.39
C ARG A 56 12.15 -0.35 -9.67
N THR A 57 11.58 0.36 -10.63
CA THR A 57 12.28 0.76 -11.86
C THR A 57 13.42 1.73 -11.57
N VAL A 58 13.21 2.73 -10.70
CA VAL A 58 14.28 3.65 -10.28
C VAL A 58 15.36 2.90 -9.51
N LEU A 59 15.00 2.04 -8.55
CA LEU A 59 15.94 1.18 -7.83
C LEU A 59 16.81 0.35 -8.79
N SER A 60 16.21 -0.18 -9.86
CA SER A 60 16.93 -0.97 -10.87
C SER A 60 18.02 -0.20 -11.62
N LYS A 61 17.88 1.12 -11.72
CA LYS A 61 18.81 2.02 -12.41
C LYS A 61 19.85 2.63 -11.47
N VAL A 62 19.45 2.95 -10.23
CA VAL A 62 20.31 3.61 -9.25
C VAL A 62 21.29 2.63 -8.59
N LEU A 63 20.81 1.47 -8.16
CA LEU A 63 21.63 0.55 -7.35
C LEU A 63 22.90 0.01 -8.05
N PRO A 64 22.93 -0.19 -9.38
CA PRO A 64 24.17 -0.56 -10.07
C PRO A 64 25.27 0.51 -10.04
N GLU A 65 24.89 1.79 -9.93
CA GLU A 65 25.84 2.92 -9.93
C GLU A 65 26.43 3.19 -8.54
N LEU A 66 25.77 2.70 -7.48
CA LEU A 66 26.21 2.88 -6.09
C LEU A 66 27.16 1.75 -5.66
N THR A 67 28.23 2.12 -4.96
CA THR A 67 29.28 1.18 -4.50
C THR A 67 29.44 1.19 -2.99
N GLY A 68 30.04 0.12 -2.45
CA GLY A 68 30.31 -0.03 -1.02
C GLY A 68 29.30 -0.91 -0.28
N PRO A 69 29.59 -1.24 1.00
CA PRO A 69 28.81 -2.21 1.76
C PRO A 69 27.37 -1.76 2.05
N GLU A 70 27.12 -0.44 2.14
CA GLU A 70 25.76 0.09 2.25
C GLU A 70 24.94 -0.18 0.99
N ALA A 71 25.53 0.01 -0.20
CA ALA A 71 24.89 -0.30 -1.47
C ALA A 71 24.62 -1.80 -1.63
N ASP A 72 25.58 -2.65 -1.22
CA ASP A 72 25.40 -4.11 -1.15
C ASP A 72 24.20 -4.47 -0.25
N GLY A 73 24.12 -3.90 0.94
CA GLY A 73 23.03 -4.15 1.88
C GLY A 73 21.64 -3.75 1.34
N VAL A 74 21.56 -2.65 0.58
CA VAL A 74 20.32 -2.23 -0.08
C VAL A 74 19.96 -3.19 -1.22
N ARG A 75 20.92 -3.59 -2.06
CA ARG A 75 20.70 -4.58 -3.13
C ARG A 75 20.17 -5.89 -2.58
N ASP A 76 20.82 -6.44 -1.56
CA ASP A 76 20.37 -7.67 -0.89
C ASP A 76 18.95 -7.55 -0.33
N ALA A 77 18.59 -6.38 0.21
CA ALA A 77 17.25 -6.13 0.74
C ALA A 77 16.18 -6.04 -0.36
N VAL A 78 16.50 -5.41 -1.50
CA VAL A 78 15.61 -5.39 -2.67
C VAL A 78 15.44 -6.79 -3.24
N GLU A 79 16.52 -7.56 -3.39
CA GLU A 79 16.46 -8.92 -3.92
C GLU A 79 15.62 -9.85 -3.05
N ARG A 80 15.70 -9.71 -1.71
CA ARG A 80 14.82 -10.45 -0.80
C ARG A 80 13.35 -10.09 -1.00
N ALA A 81 13.03 -8.80 -1.09
CA ALA A 81 11.65 -8.36 -1.35
C ALA A 81 11.15 -8.80 -2.74
N ASP A 82 12.02 -8.81 -3.75
CA ASP A 82 11.70 -9.28 -5.11
C ASP A 82 11.24 -10.73 -5.12
N VAL A 83 11.75 -11.59 -4.23
CA VAL A 83 11.31 -12.99 -4.10
C VAL A 83 9.82 -13.04 -3.75
N ASP A 84 9.38 -12.24 -2.78
CA ASP A 84 7.98 -12.21 -2.35
C ASP A 84 7.07 -11.61 -3.44
N VAL A 85 7.51 -10.52 -4.08
CA VAL A 85 6.75 -9.89 -5.17
C VAL A 85 6.57 -10.85 -6.35
N ARG A 86 7.62 -11.59 -6.75
CA ARG A 86 7.56 -12.58 -7.84
C ARG A 86 6.58 -13.72 -7.58
N GLN A 87 6.31 -14.07 -6.32
CA GLN A 87 5.31 -15.10 -5.99
C GLN A 87 3.87 -14.63 -6.27
N VAL A 88 3.64 -13.31 -6.33
CA VAL A 88 2.31 -12.73 -6.56
C VAL A 88 2.14 -12.25 -8.01
N LEU A 89 3.17 -11.62 -8.58
CA LEU A 89 3.22 -11.14 -9.97
C LEU A 89 3.53 -12.29 -10.93
N THR A 90 2.57 -13.18 -11.12
CA THR A 90 2.75 -14.43 -11.88
C THR A 90 2.11 -14.42 -13.27
N GLN A 91 1.34 -13.38 -13.61
CA GLN A 91 0.63 -13.30 -14.88
C GLN A 91 1.38 -12.39 -15.84
N GLU A 92 1.93 -12.94 -16.93
CA GLU A 92 2.59 -12.16 -17.97
C GLU A 92 1.57 -11.37 -18.80
N SER A 93 1.30 -10.14 -18.37
CA SER A 93 0.27 -9.28 -18.96
C SER A 93 0.81 -8.30 -20.00
N PHE A 94 2.11 -7.96 -19.91
CA PHE A 94 2.70 -6.90 -20.73
C PHE A 94 3.98 -7.38 -21.42
N LEU A 95 3.81 -8.21 -22.46
CA LEU A 95 4.92 -8.87 -23.16
C LEU A 95 5.89 -7.92 -23.87
N SER A 96 5.52 -6.66 -24.05
CA SER A 96 6.38 -5.60 -24.60
C SER A 96 7.51 -5.19 -23.67
N PHE A 97 7.40 -5.45 -22.35
CA PHE A 97 8.48 -5.18 -21.43
C PHE A 97 9.56 -6.26 -21.48
N PRO A 98 10.85 -5.87 -21.41
CA PRO A 98 11.97 -6.78 -21.28
C PRO A 98 11.87 -7.75 -20.09
N ASN A 99 12.49 -8.93 -20.21
CA ASN A 99 12.43 -9.97 -19.17
C ASN A 99 13.14 -9.56 -17.86
N ASP A 100 14.18 -8.73 -17.95
CA ASP A 100 14.88 -8.17 -16.79
C ASP A 100 14.03 -7.11 -16.04
N GLN A 101 12.96 -6.61 -16.67
CA GLN A 101 11.94 -5.74 -16.06
C GLN A 101 10.66 -6.51 -15.71
N TRP A 102 10.84 -7.70 -15.12
CA TRP A 102 9.74 -8.62 -14.80
C TRP A 102 8.61 -7.97 -13.97
N TRP A 103 8.89 -6.96 -13.14
CA TRP A 103 7.88 -6.25 -12.34
C TRP A 103 6.93 -5.38 -13.20
N LEU A 104 7.38 -4.92 -14.37
CA LEU A 104 6.53 -4.22 -15.35
C LEU A 104 5.84 -5.19 -16.31
N ARG A 105 6.46 -6.35 -16.56
CA ARG A 105 5.96 -7.38 -17.47
C ARG A 105 4.78 -8.15 -16.88
N ASN A 106 4.78 -8.36 -15.57
CA ASN A 106 3.81 -9.19 -14.87
C ASN A 106 2.79 -8.36 -14.10
N SER A 107 1.57 -8.89 -13.99
CA SER A 107 0.51 -8.37 -13.11
C SER A 107 0.24 -9.35 -11.97
N PRO A 108 -0.34 -8.89 -10.84
CA PRO A 108 -0.70 -9.78 -9.76
C PRO A 108 -1.82 -10.74 -10.20
N SER A 109 -1.78 -11.98 -9.71
CA SER A 109 -2.81 -12.98 -10.00
C SER A 109 -4.11 -12.76 -9.19
N TYR A 110 -4.04 -11.95 -8.14
CA TYR A 110 -5.18 -11.53 -7.33
C TYR A 110 -4.94 -10.17 -6.65
N ALA A 111 -6.02 -9.45 -6.36
CA ALA A 111 -5.98 -8.16 -5.68
C ALA A 111 -7.35 -7.83 -5.05
N ALA A 112 -7.48 -6.66 -4.42
CA ALA A 112 -8.77 -6.18 -3.96
C ALA A 112 -9.72 -5.91 -5.13
N ARG A 113 -11.04 -6.01 -4.88
CA ARG A 113 -12.06 -5.93 -5.94
C ARG A 113 -11.96 -4.64 -6.75
N HIS A 114 -11.86 -3.49 -6.07
CA HIS A 114 -11.76 -2.19 -6.73
C HIS A 114 -10.54 -2.10 -7.66
N PHE A 115 -9.38 -2.57 -7.20
CA PHE A 115 -8.17 -2.62 -8.03
C PHE A 115 -8.38 -3.49 -9.27
N CYS A 116 -9.02 -4.66 -9.11
CA CYS A 116 -9.29 -5.55 -10.25
C CYS A 116 -10.15 -4.86 -11.32
N GLU A 117 -11.17 -4.10 -10.90
CA GLU A 117 -12.05 -3.34 -11.78
C GLU A 117 -11.29 -2.22 -12.52
N GLU A 118 -10.47 -1.45 -11.80
CA GLU A 118 -9.63 -0.40 -12.40
C GLU A 118 -8.60 -0.98 -13.37
N PHE A 119 -7.96 -2.09 -13.00
CA PHE A 119 -6.93 -2.73 -13.81
C PHE A 119 -7.49 -3.34 -15.09
N GLU A 120 -8.64 -4.01 -15.03
CA GLU A 120 -9.33 -4.52 -16.22
C GLU A 120 -9.79 -3.37 -17.11
N SER A 121 -10.32 -2.28 -16.54
CA SER A 121 -10.73 -1.09 -17.29
C SER A 121 -9.56 -0.42 -18.02
N ALA A 122 -8.41 -0.28 -17.33
CA ALA A 122 -7.24 0.41 -17.88
C ALA A 122 -6.46 -0.43 -18.91
N TYR A 123 -6.35 -1.75 -18.69
CA TYR A 123 -5.45 -2.60 -19.46
C TYR A 123 -6.12 -3.77 -20.18
N GLY A 124 -7.41 -4.02 -19.97
CA GLY A 124 -8.11 -5.19 -20.51
C GLY A 124 -7.65 -6.52 -19.90
N VAL A 125 -6.95 -6.47 -18.77
CA VAL A 125 -6.37 -7.64 -18.10
C VAL A 125 -7.20 -7.99 -16.87
N ARG A 126 -7.69 -9.23 -16.82
CA ARG A 126 -8.45 -9.73 -15.67
C ARG A 126 -7.55 -10.23 -14.57
N ILE A 127 -7.87 -9.82 -13.35
CA ILE A 127 -7.24 -10.24 -12.10
C ILE A 127 -8.33 -10.83 -11.20
N ARG A 128 -8.01 -11.88 -10.43
CA ARG A 128 -8.98 -12.48 -9.51
C ARG A 128 -9.19 -11.57 -8.29
N ALA A 129 -10.43 -11.12 -8.06
CA ALA A 129 -10.79 -10.43 -6.82
C ALA A 129 -10.64 -11.37 -5.61
N ARG A 130 -9.59 -11.14 -4.80
CA ARG A 130 -9.30 -11.82 -3.54
C ARG A 130 -8.31 -10.97 -2.77
N SER A 131 -8.74 -10.40 -1.65
CA SER A 131 -7.85 -9.70 -0.74
C SER A 131 -8.31 -9.84 0.71
N ARG A 132 -7.36 -9.75 1.65
CA ARG A 132 -7.65 -9.63 3.08
C ARG A 132 -8.38 -8.33 3.39
N PHE A 133 -8.16 -7.29 2.58
CA PHE A 133 -8.86 -6.01 2.71
C PHE A 133 -10.36 -6.15 2.44
N ASP A 134 -10.76 -6.84 1.37
CA ASP A 134 -12.18 -7.08 1.07
C ASP A 134 -12.86 -7.91 2.18
N ASP A 135 -12.16 -8.92 2.71
CA ASP A 135 -12.63 -9.74 3.83
C ASP A 135 -12.84 -8.88 5.10
N ASP A 136 -11.95 -7.92 5.30
CA ASP A 136 -11.96 -6.98 6.42
C ASP A 136 -13.07 -5.93 6.30
N VAL A 137 -13.31 -5.38 5.11
CA VAL A 137 -14.45 -4.51 4.82
C VAL A 137 -15.75 -5.25 5.07
N ALA A 138 -15.89 -6.49 4.59
CA ALA A 138 -17.08 -7.30 4.85
C ALA A 138 -17.31 -7.54 6.35
N ALA A 139 -16.26 -7.86 7.11
CA ALA A 139 -16.34 -8.03 8.55
C ALA A 139 -16.70 -6.71 9.28
N PHE A 140 -16.22 -5.57 8.80
CA PHE A 140 -16.54 -4.26 9.35
C PHE A 140 -18.01 -3.91 9.08
N SER A 141 -18.50 -4.10 7.84
CA SER A 141 -19.91 -3.89 7.50
C SER A 141 -20.86 -4.75 8.33
N LEU A 142 -20.46 -5.98 8.70
CA LEU A 142 -21.24 -6.83 9.58
C LEU A 142 -21.41 -6.24 10.99
N LEU A 143 -20.42 -5.54 11.54
CA LEU A 143 -20.57 -4.87 12.83
C LEU A 143 -21.70 -3.83 12.78
N VAL A 144 -21.79 -3.05 11.69
CA VAL A 144 -22.87 -2.06 11.52
C VAL A 144 -24.21 -2.75 11.34
N ALA A 145 -24.26 -3.84 10.55
CA ALA A 145 -25.46 -4.62 10.36
C ALA A 145 -25.98 -5.24 11.67
N ASP A 146 -25.08 -5.58 12.59
CA ASP A 146 -25.38 -6.05 13.94
C ASP A 146 -25.82 -4.92 14.91
N GLY A 147 -25.96 -3.69 14.41
CA GLY A 147 -26.47 -2.54 15.16
C GLY A 147 -25.40 -1.78 15.96
N PHE A 148 -24.11 -1.99 15.68
CA PHE A 148 -23.08 -1.15 16.27
C PHE A 148 -23.17 0.26 15.68
N GLU A 149 -23.19 1.27 16.56
CA GLU A 149 -22.99 2.66 16.18
C GLU A 149 -21.64 2.80 15.45
N PRO A 150 -21.52 3.65 14.41
CA PRO A 150 -20.32 3.75 13.58
C PRO A 150 -19.01 3.94 14.36
N ALA A 151 -19.01 4.73 15.44
CA ALA A 151 -17.82 4.93 16.28
C ALA A 151 -17.46 3.67 17.10
N ASP A 152 -18.45 2.97 17.65
CA ASP A 152 -18.23 1.74 18.39
C ASP A 152 -17.81 0.58 17.46
N ALA A 153 -18.32 0.56 16.23
CA ALA A 153 -17.86 -0.34 15.18
C ALA A 153 -16.38 -0.08 14.85
N CYS A 154 -15.95 1.19 14.69
CA CYS A 154 -14.55 1.54 14.48
C CYS A 154 -13.64 1.06 15.62
N LEU A 155 -14.03 1.30 16.87
CA LEU A 155 -13.26 0.90 18.06
C LEU A 155 -13.11 -0.62 18.17
N ARG A 156 -14.21 -1.35 17.96
CA ARG A 156 -14.22 -2.80 17.94
C ARG A 156 -13.40 -3.36 16.78
N PHE A 157 -13.50 -2.75 15.60
CA PHE A 157 -12.75 -3.18 14.43
C PHE A 157 -11.24 -2.94 14.63
N ARG A 158 -10.83 -1.80 15.21
CA ARG A 158 -9.42 -1.47 15.47
C ARG A 158 -8.74 -2.44 16.42
N SER A 159 -9.46 -2.98 17.40
CA SER A 159 -8.93 -3.96 18.36
C SER A 159 -8.88 -5.40 17.81
N SER A 160 -9.34 -5.65 16.59
CA SER A 160 -9.48 -7.01 16.05
C SER A 160 -8.19 -7.65 15.52
N GLY A 161 -7.11 -6.88 15.34
CA GLY A 161 -5.85 -7.38 14.75
C GLY A 161 -5.95 -7.75 13.26
N ARG A 162 -7.00 -7.29 12.58
CA ARG A 162 -7.26 -7.50 11.15
C ARG A 162 -6.25 -6.77 10.26
N TYR A 163 -6.13 -7.20 9.00
CA TYR A 163 -5.15 -6.63 8.06
C TYR A 163 -5.35 -5.13 7.87
N ALA A 164 -6.59 -4.67 7.70
CA ALA A 164 -6.90 -3.25 7.56
C ALA A 164 -6.53 -2.40 8.81
N THR A 165 -6.29 -3.02 9.97
CA THR A 165 -5.89 -2.31 11.19
C THR A 165 -4.37 -2.06 11.28
N THR A 166 -3.58 -2.69 10.40
CA THR A 166 -2.11 -2.60 10.41
C THR A 166 -1.57 -1.22 9.99
N ALA A 167 -2.35 -0.45 9.25
CA ALA A 167 -2.01 0.92 8.83
C ALA A 167 -3.23 1.83 8.92
N ASN A 168 -3.02 3.07 9.36
CA ASN A 168 -4.11 4.05 9.49
C ASN A 168 -4.79 4.35 8.15
N GLY A 169 -4.04 4.37 7.04
CA GLY A 169 -4.60 4.54 5.69
C GLY A 169 -5.54 3.40 5.28
N LEU A 170 -5.15 2.14 5.56
CA LEU A 170 -5.99 0.97 5.28
C LEU A 170 -7.26 1.01 6.12
N PHE A 171 -7.12 1.33 7.41
CA PHE A 171 -8.26 1.43 8.31
C PHE A 171 -9.25 2.48 7.81
N LEU A 172 -8.77 3.68 7.50
CA LEU A 172 -9.63 4.77 7.02
C LEU A 172 -10.34 4.37 5.73
N ARG A 173 -9.65 3.71 4.80
CA ARG A 173 -10.27 3.20 3.57
C ARG A 173 -11.36 2.18 3.87
N ALA A 174 -11.08 1.19 4.70
CA ALA A 174 -12.06 0.18 5.11
C ALA A 174 -13.27 0.82 5.81
N ALA A 175 -13.06 1.80 6.69
CA ALA A 175 -14.12 2.53 7.36
C ALA A 175 -14.98 3.33 6.38
N ARG A 176 -14.38 3.99 5.38
CA ARG A 176 -15.12 4.71 4.34
C ARG A 176 -16.01 3.78 3.52
N GLU A 177 -15.48 2.63 3.12
CA GLU A 177 -16.23 1.64 2.35
C GLU A 177 -17.33 0.97 3.18
N ALA A 178 -17.03 0.57 4.42
CA ALA A 178 -17.98 -0.15 5.27
C ALA A 178 -19.08 0.73 5.86
N LEU A 179 -18.76 1.98 6.21
CA LEU A 179 -19.67 2.89 6.91
C LEU A 179 -20.29 3.97 6.00
N GLY A 180 -19.84 4.09 4.74
CA GLY A 180 -20.30 5.13 3.83
C GLY A 180 -19.93 6.55 4.28
N LEU A 181 -18.75 6.72 4.88
CA LEU A 181 -18.35 8.00 5.51
C LEU A 181 -18.23 9.12 4.48
N ASP A 182 -18.81 10.27 4.82
CA ASP A 182 -18.59 11.51 4.10
C ASP A 182 -17.21 12.13 4.42
N ARG A 183 -16.89 13.27 3.80
CA ARG A 183 -15.60 13.95 4.01
C ARG A 183 -15.40 14.47 5.43
N ARG A 184 -16.48 14.78 6.18
CA ARG A 184 -16.39 15.27 7.55
C ARG A 184 -16.12 14.10 8.50
N ALA A 185 -16.91 13.04 8.43
CA ALA A 185 -16.75 11.84 9.23
C ALA A 185 -15.40 11.16 8.96
N ALA A 186 -14.95 11.09 7.71
CA ALA A 186 -13.62 10.56 7.38
C ALA A 186 -12.48 11.35 8.04
N ARG A 187 -12.59 12.69 8.14
CA ARG A 187 -11.61 13.51 8.86
C ARG A 187 -11.63 13.23 10.35
N THR A 188 -12.81 13.06 10.94
CA THR A 188 -12.96 12.67 12.35
C THR A 188 -12.31 11.32 12.64
N VAL A 189 -12.51 10.31 11.77
CA VAL A 189 -11.83 9.01 11.89
C VAL A 189 -10.31 9.18 11.77
N TRP A 190 -9.83 10.02 10.85
CA TRP A 190 -8.40 10.27 10.70
C TRP A 190 -7.77 10.88 11.96
N SER A 191 -8.38 11.94 12.51
CA SER A 191 -7.91 12.57 13.76
C SER A 191 -7.89 11.59 14.93
N TRP A 192 -8.85 10.67 15.01
CA TRP A 192 -8.84 9.61 16.01
C TRP A 192 -7.68 8.61 15.78
N LEU A 193 -7.48 8.16 14.54
CA LEU A 193 -6.39 7.23 14.19
C LEU A 193 -4.99 7.81 14.42
N THR A 194 -4.82 9.12 14.31
CA THR A 194 -3.56 9.83 14.58
C THR A 194 -3.39 10.22 16.06
N GLY A 195 -4.40 9.97 16.90
CA GLY A 195 -4.37 10.29 18.33
C GLY A 195 -4.61 11.76 18.66
N GLU A 196 -5.14 12.55 17.71
CA GLU A 196 -5.51 13.96 17.92
C GLU A 196 -6.75 14.12 18.81
N ILE A 197 -7.65 13.12 18.81
CA ILE A 197 -8.85 13.08 19.64
C ILE A 197 -8.98 11.74 20.36
N THR A 198 -9.58 11.78 21.54
CA THR A 198 -9.87 10.61 22.40
C THR A 198 -11.05 9.79 21.88
N ASP A 199 -11.23 8.57 22.39
CA ASP A 199 -12.36 7.71 22.05
C ASP A 199 -13.73 8.36 22.37
N ASP A 200 -13.81 9.15 23.45
CA ASP A 200 -15.05 9.85 23.84
C ASP A 200 -15.36 11.01 22.89
N GLU A 201 -14.34 11.79 22.52
CA GLU A 201 -14.47 12.86 21.52
C GLU A 201 -14.80 12.30 20.13
N PHE A 202 -14.23 11.15 19.78
CA PHE A 202 -14.51 10.43 18.55
C PHE A 202 -15.97 9.99 18.47
N ARG A 203 -16.49 9.34 19.52
CA ARG A 203 -17.91 8.96 19.62
C ARG A 203 -18.85 10.16 19.51
N ALA A 204 -18.55 11.24 20.22
CA ALA A 204 -19.36 12.45 20.19
C ALA A 204 -19.37 13.10 18.79
N SER A 205 -18.20 13.18 18.14
CA SER A 205 -18.03 13.82 16.84
C SER A 205 -18.72 13.07 15.71
N LEU A 206 -18.64 11.73 15.72
CA LEU A 206 -19.15 10.91 14.63
C LEU A 206 -20.67 10.69 14.69
N ARG A 207 -21.30 10.85 15.87
CA ARG A 207 -22.77 10.95 16.02
C ARG A 207 -23.34 12.28 15.51
N ALA A 208 -22.51 13.33 15.44
CA ALA A 208 -22.90 14.67 15.01
C ALA A 208 -22.54 14.98 13.55
N ALA A 209 -21.95 14.00 12.84
CA ALA A 209 -21.59 14.06 11.44
C ALA A 209 -22.70 13.43 10.60
#